data_AF-A0A069I7M0-F1
#
_entry.id   AF-A0A069I7M0-F1
#
_cell.length_a   1.000
_cell.length_b   1.000
_cell.length_c   1.000
_cell.angle_alpha   90.00
_cell.angle_beta   90.00
_cell.angle_gamma   90.00
#
_symmetry.space_group_name_H-M   'P 1'
#
loop_
_entity.id
_entity.type
_entity.pdbx_description
1 polymer ?
#
loop_
_entity_poly.entity_id
_entity_poly.type
_entity_poly.pdbx_seq_one_letter_code
_entity_poly.pdbx_strand_id
1 'polypeptide(L)'
;MTEKKFSPLGFELRTSSVDPWFPLLFRTGIADGAASDMQVIYFGMSRDGAKAPFSNYDDTLRRMQDGRAPRNGKRFRQIHRDIDIALREGKSVVIELVRNVDTDTELLAAAKKVLQRAHGLSD
;
A
#
# COMPACT_ATOMS: atom_id res chain seq x y z
N MET A 1 4.50 -15.59 13.71
CA MET A 1 4.06 -14.30 14.28
C MET A 1 4.42 -13.22 13.29
N THR A 2 3.43 -12.53 12.73
CA THR A 2 3.67 -11.40 11.81
C THR A 2 4.07 -10.18 12.63
N GLU A 3 5.28 -9.67 12.42
CA GLU A 3 5.76 -8.45 13.09
C GLU A 3 4.92 -7.26 12.58
N LYS A 4 4.17 -6.60 13.47
CA LYS A 4 3.40 -5.40 13.12
C LYS A 4 4.33 -4.19 13.15
N LYS A 5 4.55 -3.56 12.00
CA LYS A 5 5.26 -2.27 11.91
C LYS A 5 4.26 -1.17 11.61
N PHE A 6 4.35 -0.06 12.34
CA PHE A 6 3.47 1.09 12.18
C PHE A 6 4.21 2.26 11.55
N SER A 7 3.56 2.97 10.63
CA SER A 7 4.10 4.22 10.09
C SER A 7 3.87 5.34 11.09
N PRO A 8 4.53 6.50 10.94
CA PRO A 8 4.22 7.66 11.75
C PRO A 8 2.76 8.15 11.68
N LEU A 9 2.00 7.85 10.61
CA LEU A 9 0.54 8.07 10.54
C LEU A 9 -0.29 6.84 10.97
N GLY A 10 0.34 5.78 11.47
CA GLY A 10 -0.34 4.61 12.01
C GLY A 10 -0.68 3.51 10.99
N PHE A 11 -0.05 3.49 9.82
CA PHE A 11 -0.26 2.40 8.85
C PHE A 11 0.31 1.09 9.36
N GLU A 12 -0.49 0.03 9.39
CA GLU A 12 -0.02 -1.32 9.71
C GLU A 12 0.63 -1.94 8.47
N LEU A 13 1.93 -2.25 8.55
CA LEU A 13 2.59 -3.11 7.58
C LEU A 13 2.41 -4.56 8.00
N ARG A 14 1.72 -5.34 7.16
CA ARG A 14 1.62 -6.79 7.28
C ARG A 14 2.59 -7.45 6.34
N THR A 15 3.56 -8.14 6.90
CA THR A 15 4.52 -8.95 6.16
C THR A 15 4.06 -10.41 6.15
N SER A 16 3.87 -10.98 4.98
CA SER A 16 3.63 -12.42 4.84
C SER A 16 4.98 -13.14 4.63
N SER A 17 4.99 -14.31 3.98
CA SER A 17 6.18 -15.08 3.58
C SER A 17 6.94 -14.45 2.40
N VAL A 18 7.06 -13.12 2.40
CA VAL A 18 7.74 -12.33 1.37
C VAL A 18 8.92 -11.59 1.97
N ASP A 19 10.02 -11.55 1.22
CA ASP A 19 11.21 -10.79 1.57
C ASP A 19 10.96 -9.29 1.31
N PRO A 20 10.99 -8.42 2.36
CA PRO A 20 10.71 -7.00 2.21
C PRO A 20 11.81 -6.23 1.48
N TRP A 21 12.94 -6.84 1.15
CA TRP A 21 14.05 -6.19 0.45
C TRP A 21 14.01 -6.38 -1.07
N PHE A 22 13.24 -7.36 -1.56
CA PHE A 22 13.12 -7.65 -2.98
C PHE A 22 11.97 -6.90 -3.65
N PRO A 23 12.01 -6.70 -4.99
CA PRO A 23 10.87 -6.19 -5.73
C PRO A 23 9.61 -7.00 -5.39
N LEU A 24 8.49 -6.30 -5.17
CA LEU A 24 7.29 -6.93 -4.64
C LEU A 24 6.01 -6.25 -5.09
N LEU A 25 4.93 -7.01 -4.96
CA LEU A 25 3.56 -6.53 -5.03
C LEU A 25 2.99 -6.40 -3.61
N PHE A 26 2.17 -5.38 -3.42
CA PHE A 26 1.47 -5.15 -2.17
C PHE A 26 0.01 -4.77 -2.43
N ARG A 27 -0.83 -4.97 -1.43
CA ARG A 27 -2.21 -4.46 -1.41
C ARG A 27 -2.37 -3.49 -0.26
N THR A 28 -3.15 -2.45 -0.50
CA THR A 28 -3.53 -1.47 0.51
C THR A 28 -5.01 -1.63 0.77
N GLY A 29 -5.37 -1.66 2.05
CA GLY A 29 -6.76 -1.77 2.46
C GLY A 29 -7.07 -1.01 3.74
N ILE A 30 -8.36 -0.92 4.00
CA ILE A 30 -8.93 -0.28 5.19
C ILE A 30 -9.52 -1.38 6.06
N ALA A 31 -9.29 -1.32 7.37
CA ALA A 31 -9.85 -2.23 8.35
C ALA A 31 -10.66 -1.45 9.40
N ASP A 32 -11.88 -1.93 9.67
CA ASP A 32 -12.74 -1.39 10.72
C ASP A 32 -12.34 -2.02 12.06
N GLY A 33 -11.58 -1.27 12.87
CA GLY A 33 -11.10 -1.72 14.19
C GLY A 33 -10.02 -2.82 14.13
N ALA A 34 -9.92 -3.59 15.21
CA ALA A 34 -8.88 -4.62 15.38
C ALA A 34 -9.13 -5.94 14.62
N ALA A 35 -10.20 -6.02 13.82
CA ALA A 35 -10.62 -7.25 13.13
C ALA A 35 -9.88 -7.48 11.80
N SER A 36 -9.73 -8.75 11.42
CA SER A 36 -8.88 -9.21 10.31
C SER A 36 -9.39 -8.86 8.90
N ASP A 37 -10.62 -8.40 8.76
CA ASP A 37 -11.24 -8.17 7.47
C ASP A 37 -10.87 -6.79 6.92
N MET A 38 -9.82 -6.81 6.10
CA MET A 38 -9.34 -5.66 5.37
C MET A 38 -10.06 -5.54 4.03
N GLN A 39 -10.76 -4.43 3.81
CA GLN A 39 -11.27 -4.07 2.50
C GLN A 39 -10.12 -3.57 1.63
N VAL A 40 -9.74 -4.33 0.59
CA VAL A 40 -8.71 -3.92 -0.36
C VAL A 40 -9.21 -2.76 -1.21
N ILE A 41 -8.46 -1.67 -1.25
CA ILE A 41 -8.78 -0.48 -2.07
C ILE A 41 -7.75 -0.22 -3.17
N TYR A 42 -6.57 -0.83 -3.09
CA TYR A 42 -5.52 -0.62 -4.08
C TYR A 42 -4.51 -1.76 -4.14
N PHE A 43 -4.02 -2.02 -5.36
CA PHE A 43 -2.86 -2.88 -5.61
C PHE A 43 -1.69 -2.06 -6.11
N GLY A 44 -0.56 -2.19 -5.44
CA GLY A 44 0.67 -1.50 -5.76
C GLY A 44 1.82 -2.44 -6.05
N MET A 45 2.93 -1.85 -6.49
CA MET A 45 4.17 -2.54 -6.79
C MET A 45 5.33 -1.68 -6.35
N SER A 46 6.43 -2.30 -5.92
CA SER A 46 7.65 -1.63 -5.53
C SER A 46 8.86 -2.36 -6.11
N ARG A 47 9.78 -1.60 -6.70
CA ARG A 47 11.05 -2.14 -7.21
C ARG A 47 12.10 -2.29 -6.11
N ASP A 48 12.04 -1.43 -5.09
CA ASP A 48 13.07 -1.32 -4.05
C ASP A 48 12.55 -1.88 -2.70
N GLY A 49 11.72 -2.92 -2.76
CA GLY A 49 11.15 -3.55 -1.57
C GLY A 49 10.09 -2.72 -0.83
N ALA A 50 9.80 -3.11 0.40
CA ALA A 50 8.68 -2.61 1.22
C ALA A 50 8.91 -1.20 1.78
N LYS A 51 10.15 -0.70 1.79
CA LYS A 51 10.48 0.60 2.37
C LYS A 51 9.75 1.74 1.65
N ALA A 52 9.81 1.74 0.31
CA ALA A 52 9.24 2.79 -0.52
C ALA A 52 7.73 2.98 -0.33
N PRO A 53 6.86 1.96 -0.44
CA PRO A 53 5.42 2.16 -0.28
C PRO A 53 5.09 2.69 1.12
N PHE A 54 5.76 2.18 2.16
CA PHE A 54 5.48 2.58 3.53
C PHE A 54 5.81 4.05 3.81
N SER A 55 7.03 4.50 3.46
CA SER A 55 7.43 5.90 3.70
C SER A 55 6.78 6.89 2.73
N ASN A 56 6.52 6.48 1.48
CA ASN A 56 5.99 7.39 0.47
C ASN A 56 4.51 7.70 0.69
N TYR A 57 3.70 6.72 1.13
CA TYR A 57 2.32 7.02 1.47
C TYR A 57 2.24 7.96 2.68
N ASP A 58 3.10 7.77 3.67
CA ASP A 58 3.14 8.62 4.87
C ASP A 58 3.47 10.07 4.53
N ASP A 59 4.56 10.31 3.77
CA ASP A 59 4.93 11.67 3.32
C ASP A 59 3.85 12.28 2.41
N THR A 60 3.24 11.47 1.53
CA THR A 60 2.20 11.94 0.62
C THR A 60 0.96 12.39 1.40
N LEU A 61 0.52 11.64 2.40
CA LEU A 61 -0.64 12.02 3.21
C LEU A 61 -0.35 13.19 4.14
N ARG A 62 0.83 13.25 4.76
CA ARG A 62 1.23 14.43 5.54
C ARG A 62 1.16 15.70 4.69
N ARG A 63 1.71 15.66 3.48
CA ARG A 63 1.60 16.79 2.54
C ARG A 63 0.16 17.14 2.21
N MET A 64 -0.70 16.15 1.98
CA MET A 64 -2.13 16.39 1.71
C MET A 64 -2.81 17.07 2.89
N GLN A 65 -2.59 16.57 4.11
CA GLN A 65 -3.17 17.10 5.35
C GLN A 65 -2.67 18.52 5.66
N ASP A 66 -1.41 18.82 5.33
CA ASP A 66 -0.81 20.14 5.43
C ASP A 66 -1.24 21.11 4.31
N GLY A 67 -2.09 20.68 3.37
CA GLY A 67 -2.48 21.48 2.20
C GLY A 67 -1.36 21.72 1.18
N ARG A 68 -0.28 20.93 1.24
CA ARG A 68 0.88 21.02 0.33
C ARG A 68 0.67 20.19 -0.93
N ALA A 69 1.33 20.59 -2.01
CA ALA A 69 1.32 19.84 -3.26
C ALA A 69 2.05 18.48 -3.15
N PRO A 70 1.68 17.47 -3.97
CA PRO A 70 2.43 16.22 -4.07
C PRO A 70 3.88 16.43 -4.48
N ARG A 71 4.79 15.58 -3.98
CA ARG A 71 6.24 15.69 -4.22
C ARG A 71 6.62 15.70 -5.71
N ASN A 72 5.86 15.00 -6.54
CA ASN A 72 6.11 14.88 -7.98
C ASN A 72 5.40 15.97 -8.81
N GLY A 73 4.79 16.97 -8.17
CA GLY A 73 4.05 18.05 -8.84
C GLY A 73 2.76 17.61 -9.54
N LYS A 74 2.38 16.33 -9.43
CA LYS A 74 1.11 15.81 -9.98
C LYS A 74 -0.04 16.05 -8.99
N ARG A 75 -1.23 15.55 -9.33
CA ARG A 75 -2.38 15.53 -8.42
C ARG A 75 -2.30 14.32 -7.49
N PHE A 76 -2.88 14.46 -6.29
CA PHE A 76 -3.13 13.32 -5.42
C PHE A 76 -4.08 12.33 -6.10
N ARG A 77 -3.74 11.04 -6.03
CA ARG A 77 -4.53 9.93 -6.59
C ARG A 77 -5.73 9.63 -5.69
N GLN A 78 -6.74 8.95 -6.24
CA GLN A 78 -7.95 8.57 -5.49
C GLN A 78 -7.60 7.79 -4.22
N ILE A 79 -6.70 6.79 -4.31
CA ILE A 79 -6.18 6.04 -3.16
C ILE A 79 -5.67 6.94 -2.02
N HIS A 80 -5.03 8.07 -2.31
CA HIS A 80 -4.56 8.97 -1.24
C HIS A 80 -5.74 9.63 -0.51
N ARG A 81 -6.80 9.98 -1.23
CA ARG A 81 -8.02 10.56 -0.67
C ARG A 81 -8.78 9.53 0.15
N ASP A 82 -8.90 8.30 -0.37
CA ASP A 82 -9.59 7.21 0.32
C ASP A 82 -8.90 6.89 1.65
N ILE A 83 -7.55 6.89 1.66
CA ILE A 83 -6.79 6.70 2.90
C ILE A 83 -6.99 7.88 3.87
N ASP A 84 -6.94 9.13 3.40
CA ASP A 84 -7.16 10.30 4.28
C ASP A 84 -8.58 10.29 4.90
N ILE A 85 -9.60 9.93 4.13
CA ILE A 85 -10.97 9.76 4.63
C ILE A 85 -11.02 8.65 5.70
N ALA A 86 -10.44 7.49 5.42
CA ALA A 86 -10.42 6.37 6.36
C ALA A 86 -9.75 6.74 7.69
N LEU A 87 -8.60 7.44 7.65
CA LEU A 87 -7.91 7.90 8.85
C LEU A 87 -8.77 8.90 9.65
N ARG A 88 -9.46 9.84 8.99
CA ARG A 88 -10.36 10.80 9.65
C ARG A 88 -11.58 10.12 10.29
N GLU A 89 -12.03 9.01 9.72
CA GLU A 89 -13.10 8.17 10.27
C GLU A 89 -12.62 7.24 11.40
N GLY A 90 -11.33 7.29 11.78
CA GLY A 90 -10.75 6.45 12.83
C GLY A 90 -10.52 5.00 12.42
N LYS A 91 -10.53 4.71 11.11
CA LYS A 91 -10.28 3.37 10.57
C LYS A 91 -8.78 3.09 10.48
N SER A 92 -8.42 1.82 10.49
CA SER A 92 -7.04 1.39 10.33
C SER A 92 -6.70 1.22 8.86
N VAL A 93 -5.47 1.60 8.48
CA VAL A 93 -4.97 1.45 7.12
C VAL A 93 -3.86 0.42 7.13
N VAL A 94 -3.99 -0.57 6.27
CA VAL A 94 -3.11 -1.73 6.23
C VAL A 94 -2.43 -1.80 4.87
N ILE A 95 -1.11 -1.98 4.87
CA ILE A 95 -0.32 -2.31 3.69
C ILE A 95 0.16 -3.74 3.88
N GLU A 96 -0.28 -4.64 3.02
CA GLU A 96 0.10 -6.05 3.06
C GLU A 96 1.01 -6.38 1.88
N LEU A 97 2.18 -6.94 2.18
CA LEU A 97 3.09 -7.45 1.18
C LEU A 97 2.60 -8.83 0.71
N VAL A 98 2.40 -8.98 -0.59
CA VAL A 98 1.68 -10.14 -1.15
C VAL A 98 2.61 -11.11 -1.85
N ARG A 99 3.54 -10.60 -2.66
CA ARG A 99 4.35 -11.45 -3.55
C ARG A 99 5.67 -10.77 -3.90
N ASN A 100 6.79 -11.48 -3.77
CA ASN A 100 8.04 -11.06 -4.41
C ASN A 100 7.99 -11.33 -5.92
N VAL A 101 8.55 -10.40 -6.69
CA VAL A 101 8.65 -10.48 -8.14
C VAL A 101 10.12 -10.57 -8.51
N ASP A 102 10.48 -11.61 -9.24
CA ASP A 102 11.79 -11.70 -9.88
C ASP A 102 11.76 -10.87 -11.17
N THR A 103 12.54 -9.78 -11.19
CA THR A 103 12.58 -8.83 -12.31
C THR A 103 13.30 -9.36 -13.54
N ASP A 104 14.08 -10.44 -13.40
CA ASP A 104 14.78 -11.04 -14.53
C ASP A 104 13.85 -11.93 -15.35
N THR A 105 12.78 -12.43 -14.74
CA THR A 105 11.82 -13.37 -15.34
C THR A 105 10.42 -12.78 -15.52
N GLU A 106 10.05 -11.72 -14.80
CA GLU A 106 8.73 -11.10 -14.88
C GLU A 106 8.75 -9.58 -14.74
N LEU A 107 7.91 -8.89 -15.53
CA LEU A 107 7.68 -7.45 -15.36
C LEU A 107 6.72 -7.17 -14.19
N LEU A 108 7.11 -6.33 -13.23
CA LEU A 108 6.25 -5.94 -12.09
C LEU A 108 4.86 -5.43 -12.52
N ALA A 109 4.78 -4.69 -13.61
CA ALA A 109 3.51 -4.17 -14.12
C ALA A 109 2.59 -5.30 -14.62
N ALA A 110 3.14 -6.34 -15.24
CA ALA A 110 2.39 -7.52 -15.65
C ALA A 110 1.95 -8.34 -14.42
N ALA A 111 2.88 -8.54 -13.47
CA ALA A 111 2.63 -9.21 -12.19
C ALA A 111 1.46 -8.56 -11.42
N LYS A 112 1.46 -7.22 -11.34
CA LYS A 112 0.39 -6.45 -10.73
C LYS A 112 -0.96 -6.70 -11.41
N LYS A 113 -1.01 -6.69 -12.74
CA LYS A 113 -2.27 -6.92 -13.48
C LYS A 113 -2.83 -8.32 -13.22
N VAL A 114 -1.97 -9.34 -13.13
CA VAL A 114 -2.38 -10.69 -12.76
C VAL A 114 -2.98 -10.71 -11.36
N LEU A 115 -2.34 -10.03 -10.40
CA LEU A 115 -2.86 -9.93 -9.03
C LEU A 115 -4.21 -9.21 -8.96
N GLN A 116 -4.39 -8.09 -9.67
CA GLN A 116 -5.66 -7.38 -9.72
C GLN A 116 -6.80 -8.28 -10.24
N ARG A 117 -6.55 -9.01 -11.33
CA ARG A 117 -7.52 -9.95 -11.91
C ARG A 117 -7.90 -11.08 -10.95
N ALA A 118 -6.91 -11.66 -10.25
CA ALA A 118 -7.15 -12.70 -9.26
C ALA A 118 -8.06 -12.24 -8.11
N HIS A 119 -8.12 -10.93 -7.85
CA HIS A 119 -8.96 -10.32 -6.82
C HIS A 119 -10.22 -9.63 -7.38
N GLY A 120 -10.60 -9.91 -8.63
CA GLY A 120 -11.82 -9.38 -9.23
C GLY A 120 -11.81 -7.89 -9.53
N LEU A 121 -10.67 -7.22 -9.40
CA LEU A 121 -10.50 -5.83 -9.82
C LEU A 121 -10.06 -5.82 -11.29
N SER A 122 -10.98 -5.42 -12.17
CA SER A 122 -10.69 -5.14 -13.58
C SER A 122 -10.37 -3.66 -13.74
N ASP A 123 -9.40 -3.31 -14.60
CA ASP A 123 -9.13 -1.93 -15.03
C ASP A 123 -10.39 -1.25 -15.59
#